data_AF-A0A482U878-F1
#
_entry.id   AF-A0A482U878-F1
#
_cell.length_a   1.000
_cell.length_b   1.000
_cell.length_c   1.000
_cell.angle_alpha   90.00
_cell.angle_beta   90.00
_cell.angle_gamma   90.00
#
_symmetry.space_group_name_H-M   'P 1'
#
loop_
_entity.id
_entity.type
_entity.pdbx_description
1 polymer ?
#
loop_
_entity_poly.entity_id
_entity_poly.type
_entity_poly.pdbx_seq_one_letter_code
_entity_poly.pdbx_strand_id
1 'polypeptide(L)'
;MSRITDREAFEMIQRNTAVLTNAGKGLEGIGRLLGADESEHHLSDDDRSSLAYAVAALGSMIYAAANEAWGYAAPDRDEWT
;
A
#
# COMPACT_ATOMS: atom_id res chain seq x y z
N MET A 1 18.74 -20.12 10.42
CA MET A 1 17.43 -19.47 10.28
C MET A 1 16.93 -19.06 11.66
N SER A 2 16.93 -17.77 11.97
CA SER A 2 16.32 -17.25 13.21
C SER A 2 14.81 -17.33 13.05
N ARG A 3 14.13 -18.13 13.88
CA ARG A 3 12.67 -18.14 13.91
C ARG A 3 12.23 -16.82 14.52
N ILE A 4 11.51 -16.02 13.74
CA ILE A 4 10.81 -14.83 14.22
C ILE A 4 9.89 -15.25 15.35
N THR A 5 9.96 -14.53 16.46
CA THR A 5 9.09 -14.77 17.60
C THR A 5 7.67 -14.34 17.26
N ASP A 6 6.66 -14.98 17.85
CA ASP A 6 5.24 -14.62 17.63
C ASP A 6 4.97 -13.13 17.88
N ARG A 7 5.75 -12.51 18.78
CA ARG A 7 5.72 -11.07 19.06
C ARG A 7 6.19 -10.23 17.87
N GLU A 8 7.33 -10.56 17.28
CA GLU A 8 7.88 -9.83 16.14
C GLU A 8 6.96 -9.96 14.92
N ALA A 9 6.38 -11.14 14.69
CA ALA A 9 5.37 -11.35 13.67
C ALA A 9 4.12 -10.49 13.91
N PHE A 10 3.65 -10.43 15.16
CA PHE A 10 2.49 -9.60 15.52
C PHE A 10 2.74 -8.10 15.33
N GLU A 11 3.87 -7.57 15.80
CA GLU A 11 4.24 -6.15 15.63
C GLU A 11 4.36 -5.76 14.15
N MET A 12 4.91 -6.65 13.33
CA MET A 12 4.97 -6.48 11.87
C MET A 12 3.58 -6.47 11.24
N ILE A 13 2.71 -7.44 11.56
CA ILE A 13 1.34 -7.48 11.04
C ILE A 13 0.60 -6.19 11.39
N GLN A 14 0.74 -5.69 12.62
CA GLN A 14 0.14 -4.42 13.02
C GLN A 14 0.67 -3.23 12.19
N ARG A 15 1.99 -3.13 12.02
CA ARG A 15 2.61 -2.07 11.19
C ARG A 15 2.12 -2.12 9.75
N ASN A 16 2.14 -3.29 9.11
CA ASN A 16 1.72 -3.44 7.72
C ASN A 16 0.23 -3.19 7.55
N THR A 17 -0.59 -3.64 8.49
CA THR A 17 -2.04 -3.35 8.48
C THR A 17 -2.29 -1.85 8.56
N ALA A 18 -1.57 -1.12 9.40
CA ALA A 18 -1.71 0.33 9.50
C ALA A 18 -1.30 1.04 8.19
N VAL A 19 -0.19 0.63 7.57
CA VAL A 19 0.27 1.17 6.28
C VAL A 19 -0.75 0.92 5.19
N LEU A 20 -1.21 -0.32 5.04
CA LEU A 20 -2.20 -0.71 4.02
C LEU A 20 -3.54 0.00 4.23
N THR A 21 -4.00 0.13 5.48
CA THR A 21 -5.23 0.86 5.81
C THR A 21 -5.14 2.33 5.42
N ASN A 22 -4.02 2.98 5.74
CA ASN A 22 -3.83 4.40 5.40
C ASN A 22 -3.68 4.60 3.90
N ALA A 23 -2.96 3.71 3.21
CA ALA A 23 -2.84 3.74 1.76
C ALA A 23 -4.21 3.54 1.07
N GLY A 24 -5.04 2.61 1.57
CA GLY A 24 -6.40 2.39 1.09
C GLY A 24 -7.29 3.64 1.23
N LYS A 25 -7.26 4.30 2.39
CA LYS A 25 -7.97 5.58 2.60
C LYS A 25 -7.49 6.67 1.65
N GLY A 26 -6.18 6.75 1.42
CA GLY A 26 -5.59 7.71 0.47
C GLY A 26 -6.08 7.46 -0.96
N LEU A 27 -6.05 6.20 -1.41
CA LEU A 27 -6.55 5.80 -2.73
C LEU A 27 -8.05 6.08 -2.88
N GLU A 28 -8.85 5.81 -1.85
CA GLU A 28 -10.28 6.13 -1.85
C GLU A 28 -10.50 7.65 -2.00
N GLY A 29 -9.79 8.47 -1.21
CA GLY A 29 -9.87 9.93 -1.31
C GLY A 29 -9.48 10.45 -2.69
N ILE A 30 -8.41 9.92 -3.29
CA ILE A 30 -8.00 10.25 -4.67
C ILE A 30 -9.08 9.83 -5.67
N GLY A 31 -9.65 8.64 -5.52
CA GLY A 31 -10.74 8.15 -6.37
C GLY A 31 -11.94 9.10 -6.36
N ARG A 32 -12.34 9.58 -5.18
CA ARG A 32 -13.40 10.59 -5.05
C ARG A 32 -13.04 11.89 -5.75
N LEU A 33 -11.83 12.43 -5.56
CA LEU A 33 -11.37 13.63 -6.28
C LEU A 33 -11.42 13.46 -7.81
N LEU A 34 -11.19 12.25 -8.30
CA LEU A 34 -11.27 11.90 -9.72
C LEU A 34 -12.71 11.66 -10.21
N GLY A 35 -13.72 11.76 -9.34
CA GLY A 35 -15.14 11.61 -9.66
C GLY A 35 -15.66 10.17 -9.62
N ALA A 36 -14.97 9.25 -8.93
CA ALA A 36 -15.42 7.86 -8.81
C ALA A 36 -16.71 7.70 -7.97
N ASP A 37 -17.12 8.74 -7.25
CA ASP A 37 -18.38 8.82 -6.50
C ASP A 37 -19.44 9.69 -7.21
N GLU A 38 -19.28 9.92 -8.52
CA GLU A 38 -20.16 10.74 -9.37
C GLU A 38 -20.13 12.25 -9.02
N SER A 39 -19.26 12.68 -8.12
CA SER A 39 -19.04 14.11 -7.83
C SER A 39 -18.29 14.80 -8.95
N GLU A 40 -18.78 15.97 -9.38
CA GLU A 40 -18.03 16.82 -10.30
C GLU A 40 -16.94 17.59 -9.54
N HIS A 41 -15.69 17.37 -9.95
CA HIS A 41 -14.54 18.11 -9.48
C HIS A 41 -13.88 18.84 -10.65
N HIS A 42 -13.75 20.16 -10.55
CA HIS A 42 -13.03 20.98 -11.52
C HIS A 42 -11.53 20.90 -11.27
N LEU A 43 -10.93 19.75 -11.60
CA LEU A 43 -9.48 19.54 -11.53
C LEU A 43 -8.81 20.03 -12.80
N SER A 44 -7.73 20.80 -12.63
CA SER A 44 -6.82 21.12 -13.72
C SER A 44 -6.02 19.89 -14.19
N ASP A 45 -5.37 19.98 -15.33
CA ASP A 45 -4.49 18.92 -15.83
C ASP A 45 -3.27 18.69 -14.89
N ASP A 46 -2.80 19.75 -14.23
CA ASP A 46 -1.73 19.68 -13.24
C ASP A 46 -2.19 18.95 -11.96
N ASP A 47 -3.44 19.16 -11.53
CA ASP A 47 -4.02 18.41 -10.40
C ASP A 47 -4.14 16.93 -10.74
N ARG A 48 -4.65 16.61 -11.94
CA ARG A 48 -4.76 15.21 -12.42
C ARG A 48 -3.40 14.52 -12.46
N SER A 49 -2.38 15.23 -12.96
CA SER A 49 -1.00 14.73 -13.00
C SER A 49 -0.44 14.50 -11.60
N SER A 50 -0.68 15.43 -10.67
CA SER A 50 -0.26 15.32 -9.27
C SER A 50 -0.95 14.14 -8.56
N LEU A 51 -2.25 13.93 -8.79
CA LEU A 51 -2.97 12.77 -8.29
C LEU A 51 -2.45 11.46 -8.88
N ALA A 52 -2.07 11.43 -10.15
CA ALA A 52 -1.45 10.25 -10.76
C ALA A 52 -0.10 9.89 -10.09
N TYR A 53 0.73 10.89 -9.78
CA TYR A 53 1.95 10.67 -8.99
C TYR A 53 1.65 10.15 -7.58
N ALA A 54 0.62 10.69 -6.92
CA ALA A 54 0.20 10.21 -5.61
C ALA A 54 -0.26 8.74 -5.65
N VAL A 55 -1.01 8.34 -6.67
CA VAL A 55 -1.41 6.93 -6.90
C VAL A 55 -0.18 6.04 -7.09
N ALA A 56 0.79 6.46 -7.92
CA ALA A 56 2.01 5.70 -8.15
C ALA A 56 2.84 5.53 -6.86
N ALA A 57 2.97 6.59 -6.06
CA ALA A 57 3.68 6.54 -4.78
C ALA A 57 2.99 5.60 -3.78
N LEU A 58 1.66 5.70 -3.64
CA LEU A 58 0.87 4.80 -2.78
C LEU A 58 0.97 3.34 -3.24
N GLY A 59 0.92 3.09 -4.55
CA GLY A 59 1.10 1.77 -5.13
C GLY A 59 2.48 1.17 -4.80
N SER A 60 3.55 1.97 -4.91
CA SER A 60 4.90 1.54 -4.53
C SER A 60 5.00 1.22 -3.04
N MET A 61 4.38 2.02 -2.17
CA MET A 61 4.36 1.75 -0.72
C MET A 61 3.63 0.46 -0.38
N ILE A 62 2.46 0.23 -0.98
CA ILE A 62 1.69 -1.01 -0.80
C ILE A 62 2.49 -2.22 -1.26
N TYR A 63 3.12 -2.13 -2.44
CA TYR A 63 3.95 -3.20 -2.99
C TYR A 63 5.14 -3.54 -2.08
N ALA A 64 5.81 -2.54 -1.51
CA ALA A 64 6.90 -2.74 -0.57
C ALA A 64 6.43 -3.45 0.71
N ALA A 65 5.34 -2.97 1.32
CA ALA A 65 4.76 -3.56 2.53
C ALA A 65 4.26 -5.00 2.31
N ALA A 66 3.69 -5.28 1.13
CA ALA A 66 3.25 -6.62 0.75
C ALA A 66 4.43 -7.59 0.58
N ASN A 67 5.51 -7.16 -0.07
CA ASN A 67 6.72 -7.98 -0.21
C ASN A 67 7.41 -8.24 1.13
N GLU A 68 7.44 -7.24 2.01
CA GLU A 68 7.93 -7.42 3.38
C GLU A 68 7.09 -8.49 4.09
N ALA A 69 5.76 -8.36 4.11
CA ALA A 69 4.87 -9.36 4.72
C ALA A 69 5.05 -10.77 4.11
N TRP A 70 5.19 -10.86 2.78
CA TRP A 70 5.38 -12.13 2.08
C TRP A 70 6.72 -12.80 2.41
N GLY A 71 7.81 -12.04 2.50
CA GLY A 71 9.13 -12.56 2.88
C GLY A 71 9.15 -13.26 4.24
N TYR A 72 8.17 -12.96 5.09
CA TYR A 72 7.98 -13.63 6.38
C TYR A 72 6.95 -14.76 6.37
N ALA A 73 5.93 -14.67 5.52
CA ALA A 73 4.92 -15.71 5.35
C ALA A 73 5.43 -16.93 4.55
N ALA A 74 6.43 -16.73 3.68
CA ALA A 74 7.06 -17.77 2.88
C ALA A 74 8.60 -17.72 3.05
N PRO A 75 9.15 -18.35 4.12
CA PRO A 75 10.58 -18.33 4.41
C PRO A 75 11.47 -19.06 3.38
N ASP A 76 10.89 -19.89 2.49
CA ASP A 76 11.62 -20.71 1.51
C ASP A 76 11.85 -19.99 0.17
N ARG A 77 12.31 -18.75 0.22
CA ARG A 77 12.53 -17.93 -0.99
C ARG A 77 13.62 -18.49 -1.92
N ASP A 78 14.47 -19.40 -1.44
CA ASP A 78 15.55 -20.01 -2.22
C ASP A 78 15.07 -21.14 -3.16
N GLU A 79 13.82 -21.59 -3.07
CA GLU A 79 13.31 -22.71 -3.90
C GLU A 79 12.60 -22.27 -5.20
N TRP A 80 12.39 -20.96 -5.40
CA TRP A 80 11.52 -20.43 -6.47
C TRP A 80 12.22 -19.47 -7.44
N THR A 81 13.55 -19.37 -7.39
CA THR A 81 14.40 -18.63 -8.36
C THR A 81 15.36 -19.58 -9.05
#